data_AF-A0A7Y0SJ89-F1
#
_entry.id   AF-A0A7Y0SJ89-F1
#
_cell.length_a   1.000
_cell.length_b   1.000
_cell.length_c   1.000
_cell.angle_alpha   90.00
_cell.angle_beta   90.00
_cell.angle_gamma   90.00
#
_symmetry.space_group_name_H-M   'P 1'
#
loop_
_entity.id
_entity.type
_entity.pdbx_description
1 polymer ?
#
loop_
_entity_poly.entity_id
_entity_poly.type
_entity_poly.pdbx_seq_one_letter_code
_entity_poly.pdbx_strand_id
1 'polypeptide(L)' 'LEALNNLPKESQLLTSREFDVYCTESQSIPSLLHEIGRLRELNFRQVGEGTGLAIDIDHFDHDYLHLFVWDRENQCLVG' A
#
# COMPACT_ATOMS: atom_id res chain seq x y z
N LEU A 1 -1.29 -5.37 -10.43
CA LEU A 1 -1.26 -6.18 -11.68
C LEU A 1 -0.06 -7.13 -11.75
N GLU A 2 1.20 -6.69 -11.88
CA GLU A 2 2.36 -7.61 -11.75
C GLU A 2 2.89 -7.72 -10.31
N ALA A 3 2.96 -6.59 -9.59
CA ALA A 3 3.51 -6.56 -8.23
C ALA A 3 2.78 -7.52 -7.26
N LEU A 4 1.45 -7.59 -7.33
CA LEU A 4 0.65 -8.49 -6.49
C LEU A 4 0.77 -9.97 -6.90
N ASN A 5 1.00 -10.26 -8.19
CA ASN A 5 1.08 -11.63 -8.69
C ASN A 5 2.37 -12.35 -8.23
N ASN A 6 3.40 -11.58 -7.88
CA ASN A 6 4.67 -12.09 -7.40
C ASN A 6 4.73 -12.25 -5.88
N LEU A 7 3.69 -11.85 -5.16
CA LEU A 7 3.65 -12.00 -3.71
C LEU A 7 3.45 -13.47 -3.32
N PRO A 8 4.13 -13.93 -2.25
CA PRO A 8 3.81 -15.21 -1.62
C PRO A 8 2.32 -15.28 -1.29
N LYS A 9 1.70 -16.45 -1.44
CA LYS A 9 0.27 -16.63 -1.17
C LYS A 9 -0.09 -16.28 0.27
N GLU A 10 0.85 -16.48 1.19
CA GLU A 10 0.76 -16.18 2.62
C GLU A 10 0.66 -14.67 2.88
N SER A 11 1.09 -13.83 1.93
CA SER A 11 0.93 -12.37 2.03
C SER A 11 -0.53 -11.94 1.86
N GLN A 12 -1.38 -12.77 1.24
CA GLN A 12 -2.81 -12.48 1.10
C GLN A 12 -3.56 -13.05 2.31
N LEU A 13 -4.03 -12.15 3.17
CA LEU A 13 -4.67 -12.53 4.43
C LEU A 13 -6.11 -13.01 4.23
N LEU A 14 -6.88 -12.30 3.40
CA LEU A 14 -8.26 -12.66 3.09
C LEU A 14 -8.75 -11.98 1.82
N THR A 15 -9.80 -12.55 1.26
CA THR A 15 -10.61 -11.97 0.19
C THR A 15 -12.03 -11.73 0.71
N SER A 16 -12.57 -10.55 0.46
CA SER A 16 -13.96 -10.21 0.75
C SER A 16 -14.58 -9.47 -0.42
N ARG A 17 -15.56 -10.10 -1.08
CA ARG A 17 -16.26 -9.56 -2.27
C ARG A 17 -15.33 -9.16 -3.41
N GLU A 18 -15.07 -7.87 -3.64
CA GLU A 18 -14.16 -7.29 -4.63
C GLU A 18 -12.77 -6.94 -4.06
N PHE A 19 -12.61 -7.01 -2.73
CA PHE A 19 -11.40 -6.59 -2.03
C PHE A 19 -10.49 -7.76 -1.66
N ASP A 20 -9.18 -7.55 -1.75
CA ASP A 20 -8.14 -8.39 -1.17
C ASP A 20 -7.39 -7.61 -0.11
N VAL A 21 -7.06 -8.29 0.99
CA VAL A 21 -6.23 -7.75 2.06
C VAL A 21 -4.87 -8.42 2.00
N TYR A 22 -3.83 -7.62 1.90
CA TYR A 22 -2.45 -8.08 1.84
C TYR A 22 -1.66 -7.56 3.03
N CYS A 23 -0.71 -8.35 3.52
CA CYS A 23 0.28 -7.97 4.51
C CYS A 23 1.65 -8.51 4.07
N THR A 24 2.60 -7.62 3.80
CA THR A 24 3.90 -8.01 3.23
C THR A 24 5.00 -7.02 3.55
N GLU A 25 6.25 -7.41 3.36
CA GLU A 25 7.43 -6.56 3.56
C GLU A 25 7.56 -5.54 2.43
N SER A 26 8.13 -4.37 2.76
CA SER A 26 8.42 -3.27 1.82
C SER A 26 9.13 -3.72 0.53
N GLN A 27 10.09 -4.63 0.66
CA GLN A 27 10.92 -5.16 -0.43
C GLN A 27 10.12 -5.97 -1.46
N SER A 28 8.99 -6.55 -1.05
CA SER A 28 8.12 -7.33 -1.95
C SER A 28 7.24 -6.44 -2.82
N ILE A 29 7.09 -5.16 -2.47
CA ILE A 29 6.14 -4.24 -3.10
C ILE A 29 6.72 -2.84 -3.37
N PRO A 30 7.94 -2.67 -3.93
CA PRO A 30 8.60 -1.36 -3.99
C PRO A 30 7.77 -0.30 -4.73
N SER A 31 7.12 -0.66 -5.84
CA SER A 31 6.25 0.25 -6.59
C SER A 31 4.94 0.54 -5.86
N LEU A 32 4.40 -0.43 -5.11
CA LEU A 32 3.17 -0.21 -4.35
C LEU A 32 3.43 0.61 -3.09
N LEU A 33 4.57 0.40 -2.43
CA LEU A 33 5.00 1.23 -1.30
C LEU A 33 5.12 2.70 -1.72
N HIS A 34 5.70 2.96 -2.89
CA HIS A 34 5.73 4.30 -3.47
C HIS A 34 4.33 4.90 -3.67
N GLU A 35 3.37 4.09 -4.13
CA GLU A 35 1.98 4.52 -4.30
C GLU A 35 1.26 4.73 -2.95
N ILE A 36 1.49 3.86 -1.97
CA ILE A 36 1.03 4.02 -0.58
C ILE A 36 1.52 5.37 -0.03
N GLY A 37 2.81 5.68 -0.17
CA GLY A 37 3.39 6.95 0.28
C GLY A 37 2.80 8.18 -0.43
N ARG A 38 2.53 8.08 -1.74
CA ARG A 38 1.86 9.14 -2.49
C ARG A 38 0.44 9.39 -1.98
N LEU A 39 -0.31 8.32 -1.69
CA LEU A 39 -1.67 8.39 -1.18
C LEU A 39 -1.73 8.88 0.27
N ARG A 40 -0.77 8.44 1.12
CA ARG A 40 -0.58 8.96 2.48
C ARG A 40 -0.39 10.46 2.48
N GLU A 41 0.55 10.97 1.67
CA GLU A 41 0.77 12.42 1.57
C GLU A 41 -0.48 13.15 1.08
N LEU A 42 -1.17 12.63 0.06
CA LEU A 42 -2.40 13.23 -0.44
C LEU A 42 -3.47 13.35 0.66
N ASN A 43 -3.67 12.29 1.44
CA ASN A 43 -4.68 12.22 2.49
C ASN A 43 -4.29 13.06 3.72
N PHE A 44 -3.06 12.95 4.21
CA PHE A 44 -2.61 13.72 5.37
C PHE A 44 -2.53 15.21 5.08
N ARG A 45 -2.16 15.61 3.86
CA ARG A 45 -2.19 17.02 3.45
C ARG A 45 -3.59 17.62 3.51
N GLN A 46 -4.64 16.85 3.18
CA GLN A 46 -6.02 17.36 3.23
C GLN A 46 -6.46 17.75 4.64
N VAL A 47 -5.86 17.15 5.67
CA VAL A 47 -6.15 17.44 7.08
C VAL A 47 -5.08 18.27 7.77
N GLY A 48 -4.06 18.76 7.04
CA GLY A 48 -3.00 19.61 7.56
C GLY A 48 -1.81 18.88 8.18
N GLU A 49 -1.76 17.55 8.07
CA GLU A 49 -0.71 16.68 8.63
C GLU A 49 0.27 16.15 7.58
N GLY A 50 0.17 16.62 6.33
CA GLY A 50 1.06 16.22 5.24
C GLY A 50 2.49 16.75 5.44
N THR A 51 3.47 16.01 4.92
CA THR A 51 4.88 16.39 4.98
C THR A 51 5.21 17.58 4.06
N GLY A 52 4.34 17.85 3.07
CA GLY A 52 4.59 18.82 2.01
C GLY A 52 5.49 18.30 0.89
N LEU A 53 6.01 17.07 1.01
CA LEU A 53 6.79 16.40 -0.01
C LEU A 53 5.87 15.77 -1.08
N ALA A 54 6.44 15.14 -2.10
CA ALA A 54 5.65 14.42 -3.10
C ALA A 54 5.12 13.07 -2.58
N ILE A 55 5.79 12.50 -1.57
CA ILE A 55 5.60 11.14 -1.07
C ILE A 55 5.88 11.16 0.43
N ASP A 56 4.98 10.55 1.20
CA ASP A 56 5.14 10.31 2.64
C ASP A 56 5.67 8.89 2.87
N ILE A 57 6.99 8.74 2.77
CA ILE A 57 7.74 7.53 3.13
C ILE A 57 8.94 7.96 3.98
N ASP A 58 9.17 7.26 5.09
CA ASP A 58 10.32 7.44 5.95
C ASP A 58 11.16 6.15 6.09
N HIS A 59 12.14 6.17 7.01
CA HIS A 59 13.03 5.04 7.23
C HIS A 59 12.35 3.85 7.90
N PHE A 60 11.29 4.08 8.69
CA PHE A 60 10.56 3.02 9.37
C PHE A 60 9.70 2.20 8.40
N ASP A 61 9.28 2.79 7.27
CA ASP A 61 8.56 2.07 6.22
C ASP A 61 9.34 0.88 5.66
N HIS A 62 10.67 0.87 5.78
CA HIS A 62 11.48 -0.28 5.40
C HIS A 62 11.36 -1.46 6.36
N ASP A 63 11.11 -1.19 7.64
CA ASP A 63 11.15 -2.18 8.73
C ASP A 63 9.76 -2.76 9.05
N TYR A 64 8.69 -2.14 8.57
CA TYR A 64 7.32 -2.58 8.82
C TYR A 64 6.77 -3.52 7.77
N LEU A 65 5.83 -4.36 8.21
CA LEU A 65 4.88 -5.03 7.34
C LEU A 65 3.79 -4.04 6.93
N HIS A 66 3.52 -4.00 5.64
CA HIS A 66 2.52 -3.13 5.04
C HIS A 66 1.21 -3.89 4.88
N LEU A 67 0.23 -3.54 5.69
CA LEU A 67 -1.15 -4.01 5.57
C LEU A 67 -1.91 -3.05 4.67
N PHE A 68 -2.48 -3.57 3.58
CA PHE A 68 -3.24 -2.75 2.64
C PHE A 68 -4.38 -3.53 1.98
N VAL A 69 -5.33 -2.78 1.41
CA VAL A 69 -6.53 -3.27 0.74
C VAL A 69 -6.48 -2.91 -0.73
N TRP A 70 -6.62 -3.94 -1.57
CA TRP A 70 -6.67 -3.81 -3.02
C TRP A 70 -8.09 -4.07 -3.52
N ASP A 71 -8.63 -3.14 -4.31
CA ASP A 71 -9.87 -3.33 -5.06
C ASP A 71 -9.55 -4.00 -6.40
N ARG A 72 -10.00 -5.25 -6.57
CA ARG A 72 -9.78 -6.01 -7.80
C ARG A 72 -10.61 -5.52 -8.98
N GLU A 73 -11.77 -4.91 -8.75
CA GLU A 73 -12.62 -4.45 -9.85
C GLU A 73 -12.07 -3.13 -10.41
N ASN A 74 -11.73 -2.19 -9.52
CA ASN A 74 -11.19 -0.90 -9.90
C ASN A 74 -9.67 -0.88 -10.09
N GLN A 75 -8.98 -1.98 -9.74
CA GLN A 75 -7.53 -2.15 -9.86
C GLN A 75 -6.77 -1.03 -9.16
N CYS A 76 -7.15 -0.71 -7.92
CA CYS A 76 -6.55 0.37 -7.15
C CYS A 76 -6.39 0.04 -5.67
N LEU A 77 -5.49 0.77 -5.00
CA LEU A 77 -5.36 0.77 -3.55
C LEU A 77 -6.52 1.57 -2.95
N VAL A 78 -7.16 1.04 -1.91
CA VAL A 78 -8.32 1.68 -1.27
C VAL A 78 -8.20 1.84 0.24
N GLY A 79 -7.17 1.27 0.86
CA GLY A 79 -6.92 1.37 2.29
C GLY A 79 -5.65 0.68 2.73
#